data_AF-A0A936GG92-F1
#
_entry.id   AF-A0A936GG92-F1
#
_cell.length_a   1.000
_cell.length_b   1.000
_cell.length_c   1.000
_cell.angle_alpha   90.00
_cell.angle_beta   90.00
_cell.angle_gamma   90.00
#
_symmetry.space_group_name_H-M   'P 1'
#
loop_
_entity.id
_entity.type
_entity.pdbx_description
1 polymer ?
#
loop_
_entity_poly.entity_id
_entity_poly.type
_entity_poly.pdbx_seq_one_letter_code
_entity_poly.pdbx_strand_id
1 'polypeptide(L)' 'MKIITETERLIIREIEISDTDVMLELHSDPEVHRYLGNKTIKSREGIIDAINSMGKQYANLASDVGL' A
#
# COMPACT_ATOMS: atom_id res chain seq x y z
N MET A 1 -0.15 2.53 13.98
CA MET A 1 -0.52 1.15 13.58
C MET A 1 -1.94 0.80 14.02
N LYS A 2 -2.90 0.73 13.08
CA LYS A 2 -4.27 0.26 13.32
C LYS A 2 -4.50 -1.10 12.67
N ILE A 3 -4.82 -2.12 13.47
CA ILE A 3 -5.09 -3.49 12.99
C ILE A 3 -6.53 -3.59 12.50
N ILE A 4 -6.72 -4.19 11.33
CA ILE A 4 -8.02 -4.41 10.69
C ILE A 4 -8.53 -5.83 11.01
N THR A 5 -7.67 -6.84 10.84
CA THR A 5 -7.98 -8.23 11.17
C THR A 5 -6.71 -9.06 11.34
N GLU A 6 -6.85 -10.23 11.93
CA GLU A 6 -5.75 -11.15 12.21
C GLU A 6 -6.15 -12.57 11.81
N THR A 7 -5.15 -13.35 11.42
CA THR A 7 -5.26 -14.79 11.17
C THR A 7 -4.16 -15.50 11.95
N GLU A 8 -4.11 -16.83 11.91
CA GLU A 8 -3.05 -17.61 12.57
C GLU A 8 -1.63 -17.17 12.19
N ARG A 9 -1.43 -16.65 10.96
CA ARG A 9 -0.09 -16.32 10.43
C ARG A 9 0.10 -14.86 10.01
N LEU A 10 -0.96 -14.05 9.97
CA LEU A 10 -0.91 -12.71 9.37
C LEU A 10 -1.71 -11.71 10.20
N ILE A 11 -1.13 -10.51 10.31
CA ILE A 11 -1.82 -9.31 10.80
C ILE A 11 -2.10 -8.43 9.57
N ILE A 12 -3.36 -8.11 9.34
CA ILE A 12 -3.78 -7.15 8.31
C ILE A 12 -4.04 -5.83 9.01
N ARG A 13 -3.30 -4.80 8.64
CA ARG A 13 -3.34 -3.48 9.26
C ARG A 13 -3.32 -2.37 8.21
N GLU A 14 -3.68 -1.17 8.62
CA GLU A 14 -3.49 0.02 7.79
C GLU A 14 -2.00 0.20 7.42
N ILE A 15 -1.76 0.60 6.17
CA ILE A 15 -0.43 0.91 5.64
C ILE A 15 -0.07 2.33 6.05
N GLU A 16 1.12 2.50 6.60
CA GLU A 16 1.60 3.75 7.17
C GLU A 16 2.86 4.21 6.45
N ILE A 17 3.22 5.49 6.58
CA ILE A 17 4.44 6.04 5.96
C ILE A 17 5.71 5.34 6.44
N SER A 18 5.72 4.76 7.65
CA SER A 18 6.82 3.92 8.14
C SER A 18 7.05 2.65 7.31
N ASP A 19 6.08 2.22 6.50
CA ASP A 19 6.21 1.03 5.64
C ASP A 19 6.93 1.32 4.31
N THR A 20 7.31 2.58 4.07
CA THR A 20 7.86 3.04 2.79
C THR A 20 9.01 2.18 2.29
N ASP A 21 9.96 1.79 3.16
CA ASP A 21 11.18 1.11 2.71
C ASP A 21 10.90 -0.34 2.31
N VAL A 22 10.04 -1.06 3.06
CA VAL A 22 9.59 -2.42 2.72
C VAL A 22 8.72 -2.41 1.46
N MET A 23 7.87 -1.39 1.31
CA MET A 23 7.07 -1.21 0.10
C MET A 23 7.95 -0.89 -1.11
N LEU A 24 9.02 -0.11 -0.94
CA LEU A 24 9.98 0.15 -2.02
C LEU A 24 10.69 -1.13 -2.48
N GLU A 25 11.13 -1.97 -1.56
CA GLU A 25 11.73 -3.27 -1.88
C GLU A 25 10.78 -4.10 -2.77
N LEU A 26 9.53 -4.28 -2.32
CA LEU A 26 8.52 -5.03 -3.06
C LEU A 26 8.18 -4.42 -4.43
N HIS A 27 7.96 -3.11 -4.48
CA HIS A 27 7.47 -2.43 -5.68
C HIS A 27 8.56 -2.05 -6.69
N SER A 28 9.83 -2.13 -6.29
CA SER A 28 10.97 -1.91 -7.20
C SER A 28 11.34 -3.17 -7.99
N ASP A 29 10.88 -4.35 -7.56
CA ASP A 29 11.15 -5.62 -8.23
C ASP A 29 10.26 -5.81 -9.48
N PRO A 30 10.85 -5.87 -10.69
CA PRO A 30 10.09 -6.11 -11.92
C PRO A 30 9.41 -7.49 -11.96
N GLU A 31 9.92 -8.49 -11.24
CA GLU A 31 9.32 -9.83 -11.19
C GLU A 31 7.99 -9.81 -10.44
N VAL A 32 7.90 -9.01 -9.37
CA VAL A 32 6.65 -8.75 -8.64
C VAL A 32 5.62 -8.08 -9.56
N HIS A 33 6.07 -7.19 -10.45
CA HIS A 33 5.22 -6.45 -11.38
C HIS A 33 4.94 -7.13 -12.70
N ARG A 34 5.46 -8.35 -12.91
CA ARG A 34 5.33 -9.10 -14.18
C ARG A 34 3.91 -9.17 -14.71
N TYR A 35 2.93 -9.33 -13.81
CA TYR A 35 1.51 -9.43 -14.14
C TYR A 35 0.68 -8.21 -13.71
N LEU A 36 1.34 -7.14 -13.25
CA LEU A 36 0.72 -5.91 -12.75
C LEU A 36 0.95 -4.71 -13.70
N GLY A 37 1.15 -4.98 -14.99
CA GLY A 37 1.44 -3.96 -16.00
C GLY A 37 2.92 -3.56 -16.12
N ASN A 38 3.81 -4.23 -15.39
CA ASN A 38 5.27 -4.10 -15.48
C ASN A 38 5.80 -2.67 -15.25
N LYS A 39 5.18 -1.94 -14.29
CA LYS A 39 5.59 -0.58 -13.90
C LYS A 39 6.02 -0.55 -12.43
N THR A 40 7.32 -0.67 -12.22
CA THR A 40 7.94 -0.61 -10.89
C THR A 40 8.03 0.82 -10.35
N ILE A 41 8.02 0.98 -9.03
CA ILE A 41 8.34 2.25 -8.36
C ILE A 41 9.75 2.12 -7.78
N LYS A 42 10.64 3.06 -8.13
CA LYS A 42 12.08 2.98 -7.78
C LYS A 42 12.55 4.10 -6.86
N SER A 43 11.65 4.99 -6.44
CA SER A 43 11.95 6.09 -5.52
C SER A 43 11.12 5.99 -4.27
N ARG A 44 11.71 6.45 -3.17
CA ARG A 44 11.07 6.52 -1.86
C ARG A 44 9.87 7.47 -1.90
N GLU A 45 10.03 8.61 -2.58
CA GLU A 45 9.00 9.62 -2.77
C GLU A 45 7.79 9.04 -3.52
N GLY A 46 8.03 8.22 -4.56
CA GLY A 46 6.96 7.59 -5.32
C GLY A 46 6.13 6.60 -4.48
N ILE A 47 6.76 5.91 -3.53
CA ILE A 47 6.05 5.03 -2.59
C ILE A 47 5.26 5.85 -1.56
N ILE A 48 5.83 6.93 -1.04
CA ILE A 48 5.13 7.85 -0.14
C ILE A 48 3.87 8.42 -0.82
N ASP A 49 3.99 8.84 -2.08
CA ASP A 49 2.86 9.32 -2.87
C ASP A 49 1.81 8.24 -3.08
N ALA A 50 2.24 7.00 -3.35
CA ALA A 50 1.33 5.86 -3.48
C ALA A 50 0.57 5.56 -2.18
N ILE A 51 1.25 5.54 -1.02
CA ILE A 51 0.64 5.32 0.30
C ILE A 51 -0.38 6.43 0.59
N ASN A 52 -0.03 7.69 0.35
CA ASN A 52 -0.93 8.82 0.55
C ASN A 52 -2.15 8.76 -0.38
N SER A 53 -1.95 8.40 -1.65
CA SER A 53 -3.03 8.26 -2.63
C SER A 53 -4.01 7.14 -2.25
N MET A 54 -3.47 5.99 -1.81
CA MET A 54 -4.26 4.86 -1.33
C MET A 54 -5.09 5.22 -0.08
N GLY A 55 -4.49 5.93 0.89
CA GLY A 55 -5.22 6.42 2.06
C GLY A 55 -6.40 7.32 1.68
N LYS A 56 -6.21 8.24 0.72
CA LYS A 56 -7.30 9.08 0.19
C LYS A 56 -8.37 8.25 -0.52
N GLN A 57 -7.98 7.25 -1.31
CA GLN A 57 -8.92 6.38 -2.01
C GLN A 57 -9.84 5.65 -1.04
N TYR A 58 -9.30 5.09 0.06
CA TYR A 58 -10.11 4.43 1.07
C TYR A 58 -11.03 5.39 1.84
N ALA A 59 -10.54 6.59 2.17
CA ALA A 59 -11.36 7.61 2.82
C ALA A 59 -12.54 8.05 1.92
N ASN A 60 -12.29 8.26 0.64
CA ASN A 60 -13.33 8.62 -0.33
C ASN A 60 -14.34 7.49 -0.53
N LEU A 61 -13.86 6.24 -0.63
CA LEU A 61 -14.74 5.08 -0.75
C LEU A 61 -15.68 4.97 0.46
N ALA A 62 -15.17 5.16 1.68
CA ALA A 62 -15.99 5.15 2.89
C ALA A 62 -17.07 6.24 2.86
N SER A 63 -16.73 7.47 2.47
CA SER A 63 -17.70 8.56 2.35
C SER A 63 -18.76 8.31 1.28
N ASP A 64 -18.38 7.68 0.16
CA ASP A 64 -19.29 7.43 -0.98
C ASP A 64 -20.30 6.31 -0.68
N VAL A 65 -19.95 5.37 0.20
CA VAL A 65 -20.84 4.26 0.62
C VAL A 65 -21.64 4.56 1.90
N GLY A 66 -21.51 5.76 2.46
CA GLY A 66 -22.24 6.19 3.65
C GLY A 66 -21.84 5.47 4.94
N LEU A 67 -20.58 5.02 5.03
CA LEU A 67 -19.97 4.41 6.21
C LEU A 67 -19.12 5.43 6.99
#